data_AF-A0A7S1X9C7-F1
#
_entry.id   AF-A0A7S1X9C7-F1
#
_cell.length_a   1.000
_cell.length_b   1.000
_cell.length_c   1.000
_cell.angle_alpha   90.00
_cell.angle_beta   90.00
_cell.angle_gamma   90.00
#
_symmetry.space_group_name_H-M   'P 1'
#
loop_
_entity.id
_entity.type
_entity.pdbx_description
1 polymer ?
#
loop_
_entity_poly.entity_id
_entity_poly.type
_entity_poly.pdbx_seq_one_letter_code
_entity_poly.pdbx_strand_id
1 'polypeptide(L)'
;LKEMESNGDPNFEAILQAASFKLLNFKLRIQEDTYNDETRVKTTVRAIEPVNFVKASKDCLDLIRKLQSNQPIFAPTNATPPKPAGGMGGYAAGGPTTPGAGMGRGGYAAG
;
A
#
# COMPACT_ATOMS: atom_id res chain seq x y z
N LEU A 1 32.01 12.34 -10.17
CA LEU A 1 31.89 12.33 -8.68
C LEU A 1 33.01 11.53 -8.03
N LYS A 2 33.08 10.19 -8.15
CA LYS A 2 34.14 9.39 -7.50
C LYS A 2 35.57 9.77 -7.94
N GLU A 3 35.75 10.11 -9.22
CA GLU A 3 37.03 10.62 -9.74
C GLU A 3 37.33 12.05 -9.26
N MET A 4 36.31 12.91 -9.13
CA MET A 4 36.45 14.27 -8.61
C MET A 4 36.85 14.26 -7.13
N GLU A 5 36.26 13.35 -6.35
CA GLU A 5 36.64 13.08 -4.96
C GLU A 5 38.10 12.62 -4.86
N SER A 6 38.49 11.62 -5.67
CA SER A 6 39.83 11.03 -5.64
C SER A 6 40.92 12.02 -6.06
N ASN A 7 40.60 12.96 -6.94
CA ASN A 7 41.53 13.96 -7.45
C ASN A 7 41.56 15.24 -6.60
N GLY A 8 40.77 15.31 -5.51
CA GLY A 8 40.69 16.50 -4.66
C GLY A 8 40.09 17.72 -5.37
N ASP A 9 39.19 17.50 -6.33
CA ASP A 9 38.54 18.57 -7.08
C ASP A 9 37.71 19.45 -6.11
N PRO A 10 38.01 20.76 -5.98
CA PRO A 10 37.29 21.64 -5.07
C PRO A 10 35.80 21.76 -5.41
N ASN A 11 35.39 21.43 -6.64
CA ASN A 11 33.98 21.45 -7.04
C ASN A 11 33.18 20.26 -6.51
N PHE A 12 33.84 19.19 -6.05
CA PHE A 12 33.18 18.01 -5.51
C PHE A 12 32.30 18.40 -4.31
N GLU A 13 32.87 19.15 -3.37
CA GLU A 13 32.18 19.60 -2.16
C GLU A 13 31.00 20.53 -2.50
N ALA A 14 31.21 21.44 -3.46
CA ALA A 14 30.16 22.36 -3.91
C ALA A 14 28.96 21.60 -4.51
N ILE A 15 29.20 20.55 -5.30
CA ILE A 15 28.14 19.73 -5.89
C ILE A 15 27.39 18.93 -4.81
N LEU A 16 28.10 18.37 -3.84
CA LEU A 16 27.48 17.65 -2.72
C LEU A 16 26.61 18.56 -1.86
N GLN A 17 27.12 19.75 -1.51
CA GLN A 17 26.34 20.75 -0.78
C GLN A 17 25.11 21.19 -1.58
N ALA A 18 25.26 21.43 -2.87
CA ALA A 18 24.15 21.81 -3.74
C ALA A 18 23.13 20.68 -3.94
N ALA A 19 23.50 19.42 -3.79
CA ALA A 19 22.59 18.28 -3.84
C ALA A 19 21.87 18.02 -2.50
N SER A 20 22.47 18.46 -1.40
CA SER A 20 21.97 18.23 -0.04
C SER A 20 20.75 19.09 0.30
N PHE A 21 20.00 18.68 1.32
CA PHE A 21 18.85 19.40 1.89
C PHE A 21 17.73 19.80 0.90
N LYS A 22 17.56 19.05 -0.19
CA LYS A 22 16.44 19.23 -1.12
C LYS A 22 15.20 18.48 -0.65
N LEU A 23 14.05 19.13 -0.79
CA LEU A 23 12.74 18.51 -0.56
C LEU A 23 12.38 17.63 -1.77
N LEU A 24 12.33 16.32 -1.57
CA LEU A 24 12.05 15.31 -2.60
C LEU A 24 11.14 14.22 -2.03
N ASN A 25 10.34 13.62 -2.91
CA ASN A 25 9.54 12.44 -2.59
C ASN A 25 10.36 11.18 -2.84
N PHE A 26 10.59 10.39 -1.79
CA PHE A 26 11.34 9.14 -1.89
C PHE A 26 10.39 7.94 -1.80
N LYS A 27 10.48 7.03 -2.76
CA LYS A 27 9.89 5.70 -2.64
C LYS A 27 10.91 4.76 -2.02
N LEU A 28 10.65 4.30 -0.81
CA LEU A 28 11.56 3.45 -0.05
C LEU A 28 11.11 1.98 -0.08
N ARG A 29 12.08 1.06 -0.14
CA ARG A 29 11.89 -0.36 0.16
C ARG A 29 12.53 -0.63 1.51
N ILE A 30 11.73 -1.13 2.45
CA ILE A 30 12.20 -1.55 3.76
C ILE A 30 12.25 -3.08 3.76
N GLN A 31 13.37 -3.64 4.19
CA GLN A 31 13.59 -5.07 4.31
C GLN A 31 14.34 -5.35 5.60
N GLU A 32 13.96 -6.40 6.31
CA GLU A 32 14.80 -6.95 7.37
C GLU A 32 15.80 -7.93 6.77
N ASP A 33 17.06 -7.81 7.19
CA ASP A 33 18.15 -8.67 6.79
C ASP A 33 18.84 -9.17 8.07
N THR A 34 19.01 -10.49 8.19
CA THR A 34 19.65 -11.11 9.35
C THR A 34 20.98 -11.71 8.90
N TYR A 35 22.07 -11.22 9.49
CA TYR A 35 23.40 -11.73 9.24
C TYR A 35 24.02 -12.21 10.55
N ASN A 36 24.44 -13.48 10.56
CA ASN A 36 24.78 -14.22 11.78
C ASN A 36 23.59 -14.17 12.76
N ASP A 37 23.75 -13.52 13.90
CA ASP A 37 22.74 -13.38 14.95
C ASP A 37 22.19 -11.93 15.06
N GLU A 38 22.55 -11.06 14.11
CA GLU A 38 22.09 -9.68 14.08
C GLU A 38 21.03 -9.45 13.01
N THR A 39 19.85 -8.97 13.42
CA THR A 39 18.80 -8.50 12.51
C THR A 39 18.88 -6.99 12.34
N ARG A 40 18.91 -6.52 11.10
CA ARG A 40 18.97 -5.10 10.75
C ARG A 40 17.87 -4.75 9.76
N VAL A 41 17.23 -3.61 9.97
CA VAL A 41 16.27 -3.05 9.01
C VAL A 41 17.04 -2.25 7.95
N LYS A 42 17.08 -2.75 6.73
CA LYS A 42 17.67 -2.09 5.56
C LYS A 42 16.61 -1.29 4.81
N THR A 43 16.89 0.00 4.63
CA THR A 43 16.06 0.89 3.81
C THR A 43 16.80 1.21 2.51
N THR A 44 16.16 0.98 1.37
CA THR A 44 16.72 1.25 0.04
C THR A 44 15.81 2.21 -0.71
N VAL A 45 16.38 3.25 -1.33
CA VAL A 45 15.63 4.15 -2.22
C VAL A 45 15.35 3.41 -3.54
N ARG A 46 14.07 3.27 -3.90
CA ARG A 46 13.63 2.71 -5.19
C ARG A 46 13.39 3.77 -6.25
N ALA A 47 12.88 4.94 -5.85
CA ALA A 47 12.61 6.04 -6.77
C ALA A 47 12.67 7.38 -6.03
N ILE A 48 12.96 8.44 -6.79
CA ILE A 48 13.03 9.82 -6.32
C ILE A 48 12.20 10.67 -7.28
N GLU A 49 11.30 11.49 -6.74
CA GLU A 49 10.46 12.41 -7.51
C GLU A 49 10.52 13.81 -6.90
N PRO A 50 10.43 14.89 -7.70
CA PRO A 50 10.29 16.24 -7.16
C PRO A 50 8.96 16.40 -6.44
N VAL A 51 8.92 17.25 -5.42
CA VAL A 51 7.68 17.51 -4.67
C VAL A 51 6.73 18.37 -5.50
N ASN A 52 5.51 17.89 -5.67
CA ASN A 52 4.41 18.70 -6.19
C ASN A 52 3.74 19.47 -5.05
N PHE A 53 4.12 20.73 -4.87
CA PHE A 53 3.61 21.58 -3.80
C PHE A 53 2.10 21.79 -3.86
N VAL A 54 1.51 21.92 -5.05
CA VAL A 54 0.06 22.11 -5.19
C VAL A 54 -0.70 20.90 -4.65
N LYS A 55 -0.23 19.69 -4.99
CA LYS A 55 -0.81 18.45 -4.48
C LYS A 55 -0.59 18.34 -2.97
N ALA A 56 0.64 18.56 -2.50
CA ALA A 56 0.99 18.45 -1.09
C ALA A 56 0.18 19.41 -0.20
N SER A 57 -0.04 20.65 -0.65
CA SER A 57 -0.88 21.62 0.08
C SER A 57 -2.34 21.19 0.15
N LYS A 58 -2.90 20.67 -0.94
CA LYS A 58 -4.27 20.12 -0.95
C LYS A 58 -4.40 18.92 -0.01
N ASP A 59 -3.46 17.98 -0.11
CA ASP A 59 -3.40 16.81 0.78
C ASP A 59 -3.33 17.25 2.25
N CYS A 60 -2.50 18.25 2.58
CA CYS A 60 -2.38 18.80 3.93
C CYS A 60 -3.70 19.43 4.42
N LEU A 61 -4.38 20.25 3.61
CA LEU A 61 -5.67 20.84 3.95
C LEU A 61 -6.74 19.77 4.21
N ASP A 62 -6.72 18.68 3.47
CA ASP A 62 -7.66 17.57 3.67
C ASP A 62 -7.40 16.84 4.99
N LEU A 63 -6.14 16.67 5.40
CA LEU A 63 -5.80 16.12 6.71
C LEU A 63 -6.27 17.04 7.85
N ILE A 64 -6.14 18.35 7.69
CA ILE A 64 -6.64 19.35 8.66
C ILE A 64 -8.17 19.26 8.78
N ARG A 65 -8.88 19.15 7.67
CA ARG A 65 -10.35 18.99 7.67
C ARG A 65 -10.77 17.69 8.37
N LYS A 66 -10.07 16.57 8.09
CA LYS A 66 -10.32 15.28 8.78
C LYS A 66 -10.18 15.43 10.28
N LEU A 67 -9.11 16.06 10.74
CA LEU A 67 -8.89 16.39 12.15
C LEU A 67 -10.05 17.20 12.77
N GLN A 68 -10.46 18.28 12.12
CA GLN A 68 -11.56 19.13 12.60
C GLN A 68 -12.89 18.37 12.70
N SER A 69 -13.11 17.41 11.80
CA SER A 69 -14.30 16.56 11.76
C SER A 69 -14.21 15.30 12.64
N ASN A 70 -13.15 15.15 13.46
CA ASN A 70 -12.86 13.95 14.26
C ASN A 70 -12.83 12.64 13.43
N GLN A 71 -12.43 12.72 12.16
CA GLN A 71 -12.26 11.58 11.28
C GLN A 71 -10.84 11.02 11.39
N PRO A 72 -10.65 9.70 11.19
CA PRO A 72 -9.31 9.11 11.19
C PRO A 72 -8.47 9.65 10.02
N ILE A 73 -7.31 10.20 10.34
CA ILE A 73 -6.36 10.76 9.38
C ILE A 73 -5.68 9.64 8.57
N PHE A 74 -5.32 8.56 9.26
CA PHE A 74 -4.64 7.38 8.73
C PHE A 74 -5.58 6.18 8.87
N ALA A 75 -6.57 6.09 7.98
CA ALA A 75 -7.36 4.87 7.86
C ALA A 75 -6.57 3.82 7.07
N PRO A 76 -6.46 2.57 7.52
CA PRO A 76 -5.86 1.52 6.73
C PRO A 76 -6.66 1.34 5.44
N THR A 77 -5.98 1.37 4.29
CA THR A 77 -6.57 1.27 2.94
C THR A 77 -7.17 -0.10 2.63
N ASN A 78 -7.24 -1.01 3.59
CA ASN A 78 -7.79 -2.35 3.43
C ASN A 78 -9.28 -2.38 3.83
N ALA A 79 -10.08 -1.45 3.33
CA ALA A 79 -11.52 -1.69 3.25
C ALA A 79 -11.76 -2.44 1.94
N THR A 80 -11.76 -3.77 1.99
CA THR A 80 -12.33 -4.57 0.91
C THR A 80 -13.73 -4.00 0.65
N PRO A 81 -14.04 -3.49 -0.56
CA PRO A 81 -15.37 -2.93 -0.80
C PRO A 81 -16.40 -4.02 -0.47
N PRO A 82 -17.45 -3.71 0.32
CA PRO A 82 -18.47 -4.69 0.60
C PRO A 82 -19.02 -5.19 -0.74
N LYS A 83 -18.89 -6.49 -1.00
CA LYS A 83 -19.58 -7.13 -2.12
C LYS A 83 -21.05 -6.70 -2.02
N PRO A 84 -21.67 -6.17 -3.09
CA PRO A 84 -23.09 -5.86 -3.05
C PRO A 84 -23.83 -7.16 -2.72
N ALA A 85 -24.45 -7.19 -1.54
CA ALA A 85 -25.39 -8.24 -1.18
C ALA A 85 -26.54 -8.12 -2.19
N GLY A 86 -26.55 -9.02 -3.17
CA GLY A 86 -27.66 -9.14 -4.12
C GLY A 86 -28.93 -9.36 -3.32
N GLY A 87 -29.80 -8.35 -3.35
CA GLY A 87 -31.14 -8.46 -2.80
C GLY A 87 -32.00 -9.36 -3.67
N MET A 88 -32.73 -10.28 -3.06
CA MET A 88 -34.07 -10.64 -3.49
C MET A 88 -34.77 -11.39 -2.34
N GLY A 89 -35.61 -10.68 -1.61
CA GLY A 89 -36.68 -11.30 -0.81
C GLY A 89 -37.83 -11.70 -1.72
N GLY A 90 -38.49 -12.82 -1.41
CA GLY A 90 -39.71 -13.24 -2.08
C GLY A 90 -40.18 -14.60 -1.59
N TYR A 91 -41.12 -14.61 -0.65
CA TYR A 91 -41.93 -15.76 -0.26
C TYR A 91 -43.04 -15.97 -1.30
N ALA A 92 -43.26 -17.20 -1.79
CA ALA A 92 -44.56 -17.69 -2.26
C ALA A 92 -44.52 -19.18 -2.63
N ALA A 93 -45.64 -19.84 -2.34
CA ALA A 93 -45.92 -21.26 -2.42
C ALA A 93 -46.15 -21.83 -3.84
N GLY A 94 -45.92 -23.14 -4.00
CA GLY A 94 -46.84 -24.05 -4.70
C GLY A 94 -46.51 -24.52 -6.14
N GLY A 95 -46.16 -25.80 -6.30
CA GLY A 95 -46.60 -26.65 -7.43
C GLY A 95 -45.59 -27.02 -8.53
N PRO A 96 -45.75 -28.17 -9.25
CA PRO A 96 -44.63 -29.05 -9.64
C PRO A 96 -44.44 -29.27 -11.17
N THR A 97 -43.21 -29.59 -11.61
CA THR A 97 -42.90 -30.56 -12.71
C THR A 97 -41.39 -30.91 -12.78
N THR A 98 -41.08 -32.21 -12.65
CA THR A 98 -39.82 -32.97 -12.92
C THR A 98 -39.54 -33.07 -14.45
N PRO A 99 -38.50 -33.77 -15.00
CA PRO A 99 -37.31 -34.43 -14.42
C PRO A 99 -35.98 -34.21 -15.19
N GLY A 100 -34.83 -34.43 -14.53
CA GLY A 100 -33.54 -34.48 -15.24
C GLY A 100 -32.32 -34.87 -14.41
N ALA A 101 -32.12 -36.17 -14.23
CA ALA A 101 -30.85 -36.90 -14.09
C ALA A 101 -29.74 -36.36 -13.15
N GLY A 102 -29.48 -37.11 -12.07
CA GLY A 102 -28.25 -37.00 -11.30
C GLY A 102 -28.27 -37.76 -9.98
N MET A 103 -28.50 -39.08 -10.02
CA MET A 103 -28.37 -39.97 -8.87
C MET A 103 -26.90 -40.07 -8.43
N GLY A 104 -26.66 -40.03 -7.12
CA GLY A 104 -25.34 -40.29 -6.53
C GLY A 104 -25.38 -40.33 -5.00
N ARG A 105 -26.01 -41.38 -4.47
CA ARG A 105 -26.17 -41.74 -3.05
C ARG A 105 -24.85 -41.99 -2.32
N GLY A 106 -24.81 -41.63 -1.03
CA GLY A 106 -24.10 -42.34 0.05
C GLY A 106 -22.60 -42.06 0.15
N GLY A 107 -21.97 -41.98 1.33
CA GLY A 107 -22.42 -42.29 2.68
C GLY A 107 -21.34 -41.89 3.68
N TYR A 108 -21.75 -41.85 4.94
CA TYR A 108 -20.96 -41.71 6.16
C TYR A 108 -20.02 -42.92 6.36
N ALA A 109 -18.81 -42.70 6.89
CA ALA A 109 -18.20 -43.52 7.94
C ALA A 109 -16.82 -42.97 8.34
N ALA A 110 -16.59 -43.04 9.65
CA ALA A 110 -15.39 -42.65 10.37
C ALA A 110 -14.19 -43.58 10.12
N GLY A 111 -13.00 -43.06 10.40
CA GLY A 111 -11.72 -43.75 10.49
C GLY A 111 -10.65 -42.79 10.96
#